data_AF-Q86EP5-F1
#
_entry.id   AF-Q86EP5-F1
#
_cell.length_a   1.000
_cell.length_b   1.000
_cell.length_c   1.000
_cell.angle_alpha   90.00
_cell.angle_beta   90.00
_cell.angle_gamma   90.00
#
_symmetry.space_group_name_H-M   'P 1'
#
loop_
_entity.id
_entity.type
_entity.pdbx_description
1 polymer ?
#
loop_
_entity_poly.entity_id
_entity_poly.type
_entity_poly.pdbx_seq_one_letter_code
_entity_poly.pdbx_strand_id
1 'polypeptide(L)'
;MTHLFFASVDWDRLITKDIQPPWKPDVVDEKDTKYVPDEFKDTSVELTPPDNEDNVNQIFDGPYFEQFSYHGSRQSLNSRVSGYSFGDNF
;
A
#
# COMPACT_ATOMS: atom_id res chain seq x y z
N MET A 1 0.72 -23.72 -13.84
CA MET A 1 -0.75 -23.56 -13.69
C MET A 1 -1.46 -24.58 -14.58
N THR A 2 -1.73 -25.79 -14.08
CA THR A 2 -2.27 -26.89 -14.92
C THR A 2 -3.50 -27.57 -14.31
N HIS A 3 -3.99 -27.06 -13.19
CA HIS A 3 -5.19 -27.60 -12.57
C HIS A 3 -6.42 -27.27 -13.44
N LEU A 4 -7.29 -28.25 -13.67
CA LEU A 4 -8.46 -28.15 -14.58
C LEU A 4 -9.40 -27.00 -14.22
N PHE A 5 -9.51 -26.64 -12.93
CA PHE A 5 -10.27 -25.47 -12.48
C PHE A 5 -9.88 -24.18 -13.20
N PHE A 6 -8.60 -24.01 -13.57
CA PHE A 6 -8.09 -22.80 -14.23
C PHE A 6 -7.88 -22.98 -15.74
N ALA A 7 -8.44 -24.03 -16.36
CA ALA A 7 -8.24 -24.31 -17.78
C ALA A 7 -8.70 -23.16 -18.69
N SER A 8 -9.68 -22.36 -18.25
CA SER A 8 -10.17 -21.18 -18.97
C SER A 8 -9.39 -19.89 -18.70
N VAL A 9 -8.40 -19.92 -17.80
CA VAL A 9 -7.62 -18.74 -17.43
C VAL A 9 -6.42 -18.60 -18.35
N ASP A 10 -6.41 -17.53 -19.14
CA ASP A 10 -5.21 -17.06 -19.82
C ASP A 10 -4.34 -16.30 -18.82
N TRP A 11 -3.24 -16.91 -18.40
CA TRP A 11 -2.38 -16.37 -17.35
C TRP A 11 -1.56 -15.17 -17.81
N ASP A 12 -1.16 -15.12 -19.08
CA ASP A 12 -0.42 -13.99 -19.63
C ASP A 12 -1.32 -12.75 -19.63
N ARG A 13 -2.57 -12.91 -20.11
CA ARG A 13 -3.58 -11.83 -20.07
C ARG A 13 -4.00 -11.44 -18.66
N LEU A 14 -4.01 -12.39 -17.72
CA LEU A 14 -4.29 -12.08 -16.32
C LEU A 14 -3.20 -11.19 -15.72
N ILE A 15 -1.92 -11.52 -15.96
CA ILE A 15 -0.77 -10.79 -15.45
C ILE A 15 -0.70 -9.37 -16.04
N THR A 16 -1.03 -9.20 -17.33
CA THR A 16 -1.10 -7.89 -17.99
C THR A 16 -2.35 -7.09 -17.61
N LYS A 17 -3.28 -7.68 -16.83
CA LYS A 17 -4.59 -7.10 -16.45
C LYS A 17 -5.56 -6.90 -17.62
N ASP A 18 -5.43 -7.69 -18.67
CA ASP A 18 -6.31 -7.67 -19.86
C ASP A 18 -7.59 -8.50 -19.71
N ILE A 19 -7.78 -9.12 -18.53
CA ILE A 19 -9.01 -9.82 -18.16
C ILE A 19 -9.77 -8.92 -17.18
N GLN A 20 -11.00 -8.54 -17.54
CA GLN A 20 -11.87 -7.76 -16.66
C GLN A 20 -12.26 -8.59 -15.43
N PRO A 21 -12.09 -8.06 -14.20
CA PRO A 21 -12.60 -8.72 -13.01
C PRO A 21 -14.12 -8.93 -13.08
N PRO A 22 -14.65 -10.04 -12.55
CA PRO A 22 -16.10 -10.32 -12.57
C PRO A 22 -16.91 -9.35 -11.69
N TRP A 23 -16.26 -8.71 -10.72
CA TRP A 23 -16.85 -7.69 -9.87
C TRP A 23 -16.02 -6.42 -9.92
N LYS A 24 -16.70 -5.28 -10.11
CA LYS A 24 -16.11 -3.95 -10.08
C LYS A 24 -16.57 -3.25 -8.79
N PRO A 25 -15.64 -2.81 -7.92
CA PRO A 25 -16.02 -1.97 -6.79
C PRO A 25 -16.65 -0.68 -7.32
N ASP A 26 -17.74 -0.27 -6.69
CA ASP A 26 -18.25 1.07 -6.87
C ASP A 26 -17.27 2.00 -6.13
N VAL A 27 -16.78 3.08 -6.73
CA VAL A 27 -15.82 4.01 -6.09
C VAL A 27 -16.18 5.41 -6.57
N VAL A 28 -16.40 6.33 -5.64
CA VAL A 28 -16.84 7.69 -5.96
C VAL A 28 -15.67 8.58 -6.34
N ASP A 29 -14.60 8.56 -5.54
CA ASP A 29 -13.38 9.36 -5.75
C ASP A 29 -12.13 8.67 -5.18
N GLU A 30 -10.98 9.35 -5.27
CA GLU A 30 -9.68 8.84 -4.81
C GLU A 30 -9.58 8.65 -3.29
N LYS A 31 -10.46 9.30 -2.51
CA LYS A 31 -10.45 9.27 -1.04
C LYS A 31 -11.62 8.45 -0.48
N ASP A 32 -12.34 7.74 -1.33
CA ASP A 32 -13.49 6.92 -0.94
C ASP A 32 -13.05 5.76 -0.03
N THR A 33 -13.57 5.76 1.20
CA THR A 33 -13.25 4.76 2.21
C THR A 33 -14.35 3.72 2.40
N LYS A 34 -15.37 3.63 1.53
CA LYS A 34 -16.53 2.72 1.72
C LYS A 34 -16.18 1.26 2.04
N TYR A 35 -15.07 0.74 1.51
CA TYR A 35 -14.61 -0.63 1.70
C TYR A 35 -13.59 -0.78 2.85
N VAL A 36 -13.26 0.31 3.55
CA VAL A 36 -12.57 0.27 4.84
C VAL A 36 -13.60 -0.09 5.93
N PRO A 37 -13.30 -1.01 6.87
CA PRO A 37 -14.20 -1.31 7.98
C PRO A 37 -14.45 -0.09 8.87
N ASP A 38 -15.68 0.04 9.40
CA ASP A 38 -16.08 1.21 10.19
C ASP A 38 -15.29 1.35 11.50
N GLU A 39 -14.85 0.23 12.07
CA GLU A 39 -13.97 0.20 13.25
C GLU A 39 -12.65 0.97 13.08
N PHE A 40 -12.20 1.20 11.84
CA PHE A 40 -11.01 2.01 11.53
C PHE A 40 -11.34 3.40 10.99
N LYS A 41 -12.58 3.65 10.54
CA LYS A 41 -13.01 4.99 10.12
C LYS A 41 -13.31 5.88 11.32
N ASP A 42 -13.84 5.27 12.38
CA ASP A 42 -14.24 5.95 13.61
C ASP A 42 -13.08 6.13 14.60
N THR A 43 -11.90 5.58 14.30
CA THR A 43 -10.68 5.80 15.09
C THR A 43 -10.06 7.15 14.77
N SER A 44 -9.55 7.85 15.79
CA SER A 44 -8.80 9.09 15.59
C SER A 44 -7.55 8.85 14.75
N VAL A 45 -7.25 9.78 13.84
CA VAL A 45 -6.05 9.74 12.99
C VAL A 45 -4.88 10.31 13.78
N GLU A 46 -4.43 9.57 14.77
CA GLU A 46 -3.37 9.97 15.69
C GLU A 46 -2.34 8.85 15.85
N LEU A 47 -1.07 9.24 15.97
CA LEU A 47 -0.01 8.31 16.34
C LEU A 47 -0.09 8.06 17.83
N THR A 48 -0.16 6.79 18.22
CA THR A 48 -0.08 6.42 19.64
C THR A 48 1.27 6.88 20.21
N PRO A 49 1.29 7.70 21.28
CA PRO A 49 2.53 8.09 21.93
C PRO A 49 3.28 6.86 22.46
N PRO A 50 4.63 6.88 22.44
CA PRO A 50 5.42 5.77 22.99
C PRO A 50 5.28 5.66 24.51
N ASP A 51 5.24 4.42 25.02
CA ASP A 51 5.04 4.13 26.45
C ASP A 51 6.24 4.51 27.33
N ASN A 52 7.48 4.38 26.83
CA ASN A 52 8.72 4.67 27.57
C ASN A 52 9.79 5.22 26.63
N GLU A 53 10.22 6.46 26.84
CA GLU A 53 11.25 7.11 25.99
C GLU A 53 12.57 6.33 25.99
N ASP A 54 12.96 5.73 27.12
CA ASP A 54 14.20 4.94 27.24
C ASP A 54 14.21 3.70 26.34
N ASN A 55 13.05 3.03 26.20
CA ASN A 55 12.94 1.85 25.34
C ASN A 55 12.98 2.23 23.85
N VAL A 56 12.38 3.37 23.51
CA VAL A 56 12.40 3.92 22.16
C VAL A 56 13.83 4.30 21.74
N ASN A 57 14.57 4.98 22.61
CA ASN A 57 15.97 5.37 22.32
C ASN A 57 16.86 4.13 22.08
N GLN A 58 16.69 3.06 22.86
CA GLN A 58 17.43 1.81 22.65
C GLN A 58 17.15 1.15 21.28
N ILE A 59 15.94 1.30 20.76
CA ILE A 59 15.53 0.78 19.45
C ILE A 59 16.14 1.62 18.31
N PHE A 60 16.18 2.95 18.47
CA PHE A 60 16.73 3.87 17.47
C PHE A 60 18.26 3.82 17.36
N ASP A 61 18.96 3.67 18.49
CA ASP A 61 20.43 3.68 18.52
C ASP A 61 21.07 2.32 18.14
N GLY A 62 20.26 1.28 17.95
CA GLY A 62 20.71 -0.06 17.59
C GLY A 62 20.82 -0.30 16.08
N PRO A 63 21.59 -1.30 15.63
CA PRO A 63 21.78 -1.60 14.20
C PRO A 63 20.56 -2.30 13.55
N TYR A 64 19.40 -2.30 14.21
CA TYR A 64 18.26 -3.14 13.82
C TYR A 64 17.57 -2.67 12.53
N PHE A 65 17.73 -1.40 12.14
CA PHE A 65 17.01 -0.78 11.02
C PHE A 65 17.92 -0.10 9.99
N GLU A 66 19.22 -0.42 9.94
CA GLU A 66 20.18 0.23 9.03
C GLU A 66 19.79 0.17 7.54
N GLN A 67 19.06 -0.87 7.13
CA GLN A 67 18.60 -1.10 5.76
C GLN A 67 17.08 -0.88 5.59
N PHE A 68 16.43 -0.23 6.55
CA PHE A 68 14.99 0.01 6.52
C PHE A 68 14.56 0.99 5.43
N SER A 69 15.34 2.06 5.24
CA SER A 69 14.99 3.15 4.33
C SER A 69 15.04 2.71 2.86
N TYR A 70 13.87 2.57 2.25
CA TYR A 70 13.71 2.33 0.82
C TYR A 70 13.33 3.61 0.08
N HIS A 71 14.15 4.02 -0.86
CA HIS A 71 13.85 5.10 -1.79
C HIS A 71 13.59 4.48 -3.16
N GLY A 72 12.32 4.34 -3.52
CA GLY A 72 11.95 3.79 -4.82
C GLY A 72 12.58 4.58 -5.96
N SER A 73 13.04 3.88 -7.00
CA SER A 73 13.39 4.57 -8.25
C SER A 73 12.11 5.15 -8.85
N ARG A 74 12.13 6.44 -9.22
CA ARG A 74 10.99 7.15 -9.85
C ARG A 74 10.44 6.42 -11.10
N GLN A 75 11.22 5.51 -11.69
CA GLN A 75 10.77 4.65 -12.80
C GLN A 75 9.79 3.54 -12.36
N SER A 76 9.82 3.10 -11.10
CA SER A 76 8.87 2.12 -10.54
C SER A 76 7.50 2.74 -10.22
N LEU A 77 7.45 4.05 -9.96
CA LEU A 77 6.22 4.77 -9.57
C LEU A 77 5.46 5.35 -10.78
N ASN A 78 6.14 5.56 -11.91
CA ASN A 78 5.56 6.17 -13.12
C ASN A 78 4.63 5.25 -13.93
N SER A 79 4.36 4.01 -13.48
CA SER A 79 3.37 3.17 -14.17
C SER A 79 1.92 3.46 -13.76
N ARG A 80 1.64 4.21 -12.66
CA ARG A 80 0.28 4.24 -12.10
C ARG A 80 -0.28 5.52 -11.47
N VAL A 81 0.43 6.63 -11.31
CA VAL A 81 -0.21 7.84 -10.73
C VAL A 81 0.24 9.10 -11.46
N SER A 82 -0.65 9.66 -12.27
CA SER A 82 -0.58 11.05 -12.69
C SER A 82 -0.98 11.94 -11.52
N GLY A 83 -0.07 12.84 -11.12
CA GLY A 83 -0.42 14.02 -10.33
C GLY A 83 -0.19 13.91 -8.82
N TYR A 84 0.35 15.00 -8.26
CA TYR A 84 0.62 15.29 -6.85
C TYR A 84 1.96 14.77 -6.29
N SER A 85 2.98 15.59 -6.53
CA SER A 85 4.24 15.58 -5.80
C SER A 85 4.05 16.38 -4.51
N PHE A 86 4.10 15.73 -3.34
CA PHE A 86 4.39 16.42 -2.09
C PHE A 86 5.91 16.43 -1.93
N GLY A 87 6.51 17.60 -2.10
CA GLY A 87 7.90 17.84 -1.74
C GLY A 87 7.92 18.37 -0.32
N ASP A 88 8.56 17.64 0.59
CA ASP A 88 8.95 18.18 1.89
C ASP A 88 10.45 18.51 1.83
N ASN A 89 10.71 19.81 1.91
CA ASN A 89 12.00 20.36 2.31
C ASN A 89 12.09 20.23 3.83
N PHE A 90 13.06 19.45 4.30
CA PHE A 90 13.75 19.71 5.56
C PHE A 90 15.19 20.10 5.23
#